data_AF-A0A1L7D386-F1
#
_entry.id   AF-A0A1L7D386-F1
#
_cell.length_a   1.000
_cell.length_b   1.000
_cell.length_c   1.000
_cell.angle_alpha   90.00
_cell.angle_beta   90.00
_cell.angle_gamma   90.00
#
_symmetry.space_group_name_H-M   'P 1'
#
loop_
_entity.id
_entity.type
_entity.pdbx_description
1 polymer ?
#
loop_
_entity_poly.entity_id
_entity_poly.type
_entity_poly.pdbx_seq_one_letter_code
_entity_poly.pdbx_strand_id
1 'polypeptide(L)'
;MTEKPSSQNLLITPPGGNLESHHWLELAAEAERIAGGVIYLTPNSGLELRNVSQEPAKHIRRLHHSQVLASPLHAEARELAFALAQYDFAGRQVGVEGGDGLISALNLDLCVVLDGWTADILVAGQPAKTGIMVEEVAQEVLSTLHQAPQGTGTTPTLEASSQPIGWLPHEDNPGTVSLGARVADNAIPAAHAEMIGRMEVATSVTPWGGIVFHDLSEEDADVVVRFLAPRGYIFDAGSPLLK
;
A
#
# COMPACT_ATOMS: atom_id res chain seq x y z
N MET A 1 -26.98 11.79 -30.79
CA MET A 1 -27.11 11.35 -29.39
C MET A 1 -25.72 10.93 -28.96
N THR A 2 -25.00 11.81 -28.26
CA THR A 2 -23.70 11.49 -27.66
C THR A 2 -23.99 10.75 -26.37
N GLU A 3 -23.66 9.46 -26.30
CA GLU A 3 -23.68 8.71 -25.05
C GLU A 3 -22.81 9.47 -24.04
N LYS A 4 -23.41 9.81 -22.90
CA LYS A 4 -22.70 10.39 -21.77
C LYS A 4 -21.74 9.29 -21.28
N PRO A 5 -20.42 9.49 -21.22
CA PRO A 5 -19.52 8.46 -20.72
C PRO A 5 -19.97 8.07 -19.31
N SER A 6 -20.15 6.77 -19.10
CA SER A 6 -20.42 6.18 -17.79
C SER A 6 -19.27 6.60 -16.86
N SER A 7 -19.55 7.46 -15.86
CA SER A 7 -18.59 7.79 -14.82
C SER A 7 -18.15 6.50 -14.12
N GLN A 8 -16.94 6.04 -14.43
CA GLN A 8 -16.35 4.85 -13.81
C GLN A 8 -15.27 5.30 -12.82
N ASN A 9 -15.18 4.64 -11.68
CA ASN A 9 -14.05 4.82 -10.77
C ASN A 9 -12.90 3.92 -11.21
N LEU A 10 -11.68 4.43 -11.10
CA LEU A 10 -10.45 3.73 -11.44
C LEU A 10 -9.69 3.40 -10.15
N LEU A 11 -9.67 2.12 -9.77
CA LEU A 11 -8.95 1.62 -8.60
C LEU A 11 -7.55 1.15 -8.99
N ILE A 12 -6.53 1.88 -8.56
CA ILE A 12 -5.10 1.61 -8.73
C ILE A 12 -4.57 0.89 -7.49
N THR A 13 -3.74 -0.14 -7.67
CA THR A 13 -3.25 -1.01 -6.59
C THR A 13 -1.75 -1.19 -6.75
N PRO A 14 -0.94 -0.24 -6.24
CA PRO A 14 0.50 -0.33 -6.31
C PRO A 14 0.98 -1.59 -5.58
N PRO A 15 1.86 -2.40 -6.17
CA PRO A 15 2.39 -3.60 -5.53
C PRO A 15 2.99 -3.31 -4.14
N GLY A 16 2.53 -4.02 -3.11
CA GLY A 16 2.94 -3.77 -1.72
C GLY A 16 2.60 -2.37 -1.20
N GLY A 17 1.78 -1.61 -1.93
CA GLY A 17 1.50 -0.20 -1.68
C GLY A 17 2.60 0.76 -2.12
N ASN A 18 3.70 0.30 -2.73
CA ASN A 18 4.87 1.12 -3.03
C ASN A 18 4.59 2.18 -4.10
N LEU A 19 4.92 3.44 -3.78
CA LEU A 19 4.85 4.57 -4.69
C LEU A 19 6.15 5.37 -4.63
N GLU A 20 6.82 5.47 -5.78
CA GLU A 20 7.92 6.38 -6.00
C GLU A 20 7.42 7.79 -6.30
N SER A 21 8.32 8.76 -6.18
CA SER A 21 8.11 10.18 -6.48
C SER A 21 7.43 10.42 -7.83
N HIS A 22 7.87 9.71 -8.87
CA HIS A 22 7.32 9.88 -10.21
C HIS A 22 5.88 9.35 -10.32
N HIS A 23 5.52 8.29 -9.59
CA HIS A 23 4.15 7.79 -9.54
C HIS A 23 3.21 8.87 -8.99
N TRP A 24 3.61 9.59 -7.94
CA TRP A 24 2.80 10.68 -7.37
C TRP A 24 2.59 11.85 -8.32
N LEU A 25 3.62 12.25 -9.07
CA LEU A 25 3.53 13.29 -10.09
C LEU A 25 2.56 12.89 -11.22
N GLU A 26 2.63 11.63 -11.66
CA GLU A 26 1.72 11.09 -12.67
C GLU A 26 0.29 11.01 -12.15
N LEU A 27 0.09 10.53 -10.93
CA LEU A 27 -1.22 10.44 -10.28
C LEU A 27 -1.85 11.83 -10.11
N ALA A 28 -1.07 12.83 -9.71
CA ALA A 28 -1.53 14.21 -9.56
C ALA A 28 -2.00 14.77 -10.90
N ALA A 29 -1.17 14.68 -11.94
CA ALA A 29 -1.51 15.14 -13.27
C ALA A 29 -2.76 14.44 -13.82
N GLU A 30 -2.88 13.14 -13.55
CA GLU A 30 -4.01 12.37 -14.05
C GLU A 30 -5.30 12.66 -13.29
N ALA A 31 -5.24 12.81 -11.96
CA ALA A 31 -6.38 13.19 -11.15
C ALA A 31 -6.98 14.53 -11.64
N GLU A 32 -6.14 15.53 -11.92
CA GLU A 32 -6.58 16.82 -12.51
C GLU A 32 -7.19 16.65 -13.90
N ARG A 33 -6.54 15.86 -14.76
CA ARG A 33 -6.95 15.71 -16.15
C ARG A 33 -8.27 14.97 -16.30
N ILE A 34 -8.51 13.92 -15.51
CA ILE A 34 -9.62 12.99 -15.75
C ILE A 34 -10.58 12.77 -14.58
N ALA A 35 -10.23 13.12 -13.34
CA ALA A 35 -10.94 12.65 -12.14
C ALA A 35 -11.23 13.74 -11.09
N GLY A 36 -11.28 15.02 -11.49
CA GLY A 36 -11.68 16.12 -10.61
C GLY A 36 -10.66 16.50 -9.54
N GLY A 37 -9.39 16.13 -9.71
CA GLY A 37 -8.26 16.62 -8.92
C GLY A 37 -8.10 15.99 -7.53
N VAL A 38 -8.70 14.83 -7.26
CA VAL A 38 -8.59 14.15 -5.96
C VAL A 38 -8.29 12.66 -6.16
N ILE A 39 -7.32 12.16 -5.40
CA ILE A 39 -6.97 10.75 -5.27
C ILE A 39 -7.46 10.27 -3.91
N TYR A 40 -8.26 9.21 -3.87
CA TYR A 40 -8.76 8.67 -2.61
C TYR A 40 -7.96 7.44 -2.17
N LEU A 41 -7.44 7.43 -0.95
CA LEU A 41 -6.90 6.22 -0.34
C LEU A 41 -8.05 5.26 -0.05
N THR A 42 -7.85 3.98 -0.35
CA THR A 42 -8.79 2.91 -0.01
C THR A 42 -8.09 1.86 0.85
N PRO A 43 -8.85 0.98 1.52
CA PRO A 43 -8.26 -0.24 2.08
C PRO A 43 -7.48 -1.04 1.04
N ASN A 44 -6.68 -2.00 1.51
CA ASN A 44 -5.86 -2.89 0.68
C ASN A 44 -4.85 -2.14 -0.21
N SER A 45 -4.27 -1.07 0.33
CA SER A 45 -3.25 -0.25 -0.35
C SER A 45 -3.73 0.35 -1.67
N GLY A 46 -5.04 0.53 -1.84
CA GLY A 46 -5.61 1.04 -3.07
C GLY A 46 -5.66 2.56 -3.12
N LEU A 47 -5.65 3.07 -4.36
CA LEU A 47 -5.87 4.46 -4.71
C LEU A 47 -7.04 4.53 -5.71
N GLU A 48 -8.01 5.39 -5.48
CA GLU A 48 -9.18 5.52 -6.35
C GLU A 48 -9.24 6.91 -6.97
N LEU A 49 -9.29 6.96 -8.30
CA LEU A 49 -9.70 8.14 -9.07
C LEU A 49 -11.19 8.02 -9.38
N ARG A 50 -12.01 8.99 -8.96
CA ARG A 50 -13.47 8.94 -9.09
C ARG A 50 -13.96 9.71 -10.29
N ASN A 51 -15.09 9.27 -10.86
CA ASN A 51 -15.75 9.92 -11.99
C ASN A 51 -14.81 10.15 -13.20
N VAL A 52 -14.03 9.12 -13.55
CA VAL A 52 -13.06 9.20 -14.63
C VAL A 52 -13.77 9.52 -15.95
N SER A 53 -13.38 10.63 -16.56
CA SER A 53 -14.02 11.19 -17.75
C SER A 53 -13.38 10.74 -19.06
N GLN A 54 -12.15 10.22 -19.01
CA GLN A 54 -11.34 9.83 -20.16
C GLN A 54 -10.46 8.62 -19.80
N GLU A 55 -9.98 7.90 -20.81
CA GLU A 55 -9.03 6.80 -20.60
C GLU A 55 -7.77 7.26 -19.86
N PRO A 56 -7.33 6.50 -18.84
CA PRO A 56 -6.12 6.84 -18.10
C PRO A 56 -4.85 6.57 -18.93
N ALA A 57 -3.79 7.31 -18.62
CA ALA A 57 -2.48 7.13 -19.19
C ALA A 57 -1.97 5.69 -18.98
N LYS A 58 -1.22 5.17 -19.96
CA LYS A 58 -0.72 3.79 -19.95
C LYS A 58 0.11 3.46 -18.69
N HIS A 59 0.76 4.45 -18.09
CA HIS A 59 1.65 4.27 -16.94
C HIS A 59 0.84 4.09 -15.66
N ILE A 60 -0.19 4.91 -15.46
CA ILE A 60 -1.23 4.69 -14.44
C ILE A 60 -1.85 3.30 -14.60
N ARG A 61 -2.21 2.89 -15.82
CA ARG A 61 -2.74 1.54 -16.10
C ARG A 61 -1.82 0.41 -15.68
N ARG A 62 -0.50 0.62 -15.67
CA ARG A 62 0.45 -0.38 -15.20
C ARG A 62 0.42 -0.49 -13.69
N LEU A 63 0.20 0.59 -12.95
CA LEU A 63 0.03 0.52 -11.49
C LEU A 63 -1.22 -0.28 -11.03
N HIS A 64 -2.09 -0.70 -11.95
CA HIS A 64 -3.15 -1.66 -11.68
C HIS A 64 -2.60 -3.09 -11.77
N HIS A 65 -1.94 -3.53 -10.71
CA HIS A 65 -1.47 -4.91 -10.58
C HIS A 65 -2.33 -5.69 -9.57
N SER A 66 -2.16 -7.01 -9.54
CA SER A 66 -2.82 -7.89 -8.58
C SER A 66 -2.68 -7.34 -7.15
N GLN A 67 -3.72 -7.51 -6.32
CA GLN A 67 -3.71 -7.05 -4.92
C GLN A 67 -2.72 -7.89 -4.11
N VAL A 68 -1.44 -7.54 -4.19
CA VAL A 68 -0.39 -8.05 -3.32
C VAL A 68 -0.10 -7.00 -2.26
N LEU A 69 -0.47 -7.31 -1.02
CA LEU A 69 -0.24 -6.45 0.15
C LEU A 69 1.12 -6.75 0.77
N ALA A 70 1.66 -5.79 1.52
CA ALA A 70 2.91 -5.96 2.24
C ALA A 70 2.87 -5.23 3.59
N SER A 71 3.64 -5.72 4.57
CA SER A 71 3.88 -4.99 5.81
C SER A 71 4.56 -3.67 5.45
N PRO A 72 3.91 -2.52 5.68
CA PRO A 72 4.36 -1.26 5.09
C PRO A 72 5.67 -0.76 5.67
N LEU A 73 6.14 -1.26 6.82
CA LEU A 73 7.41 -0.86 7.44
C LEU A 73 8.58 -1.84 7.21
N HIS A 74 8.34 -2.96 6.52
CA HIS A 74 9.39 -3.94 6.24
C HIS A 74 9.79 -3.89 4.76
N ALA A 75 11.01 -3.44 4.48
CA ALA A 75 11.47 -3.17 3.10
C ALA A 75 11.42 -4.43 2.23
N GLU A 76 11.97 -5.54 2.72
CA GLU A 76 12.02 -6.83 2.04
C GLU A 76 10.61 -7.39 1.76
N ALA A 77 9.65 -7.17 2.66
CA ALA A 77 8.26 -7.56 2.43
C ALA A 77 7.65 -6.78 1.25
N ARG A 78 7.93 -5.46 1.16
CA ARG A 78 7.47 -4.62 0.04
C ARG A 78 8.15 -5.01 -1.28
N GLU A 79 9.45 -5.32 -1.24
CA GLU A 79 10.21 -5.79 -2.41
C GLU A 79 9.71 -7.13 -2.93
N LEU A 80 9.48 -8.11 -2.04
CA LEU A 80 8.92 -9.39 -2.42
C LEU A 80 7.49 -9.24 -2.95
N ALA A 81 6.66 -8.39 -2.34
CA ALA A 81 5.33 -8.10 -2.86
C ALA A 81 5.36 -7.49 -4.27
N PHE A 82 6.32 -6.60 -4.54
CA PHE A 82 6.56 -6.07 -5.88
C PHE A 82 6.96 -7.17 -6.86
N ALA A 83 7.88 -8.06 -6.47
CA ALA A 83 8.28 -9.20 -7.29
C ALA A 83 7.12 -10.18 -7.54
N LEU A 84 6.21 -10.37 -6.58
CA LEU A 84 5.05 -11.23 -6.71
C LEU A 84 3.95 -10.63 -7.60
N ALA A 85 3.82 -9.30 -7.66
CA ALA A 85 2.77 -8.64 -8.42
C ALA A 85 2.86 -8.81 -9.95
N GLN A 86 3.97 -9.35 -10.47
CA GLN A 86 4.09 -9.74 -11.88
C GLN A 86 3.26 -10.99 -12.22
N TYR A 87 2.83 -11.76 -11.22
CA TYR A 87 2.06 -12.97 -11.41
C TYR A 87 0.55 -12.73 -11.30
N ASP A 88 -0.21 -13.58 -12.01
CA ASP A 88 -1.66 -13.61 -11.92
C ASP A 88 -2.10 -14.59 -10.82
N PHE A 89 -2.73 -14.05 -9.79
CA PHE A 89 -3.26 -14.82 -8.66
C PHE A 89 -4.74 -15.19 -8.83
N ALA A 90 -5.31 -15.02 -10.02
CA ALA A 90 -6.69 -15.38 -10.37
C ALA A 90 -7.73 -14.76 -9.42
N GLY A 91 -7.49 -13.50 -9.01
CA GLY A 91 -8.36 -12.74 -8.12
C GLY A 91 -8.17 -13.00 -6.62
N ARG A 92 -7.24 -13.87 -6.22
CA ARG A 92 -6.90 -14.11 -4.81
C ARG A 92 -6.11 -12.95 -4.21
N GLN A 93 -6.32 -12.72 -2.92
CA GLN A 93 -5.57 -11.74 -2.14
C GLN A 93 -4.32 -12.39 -1.55
N VAL A 94 -3.17 -11.79 -1.86
CA VAL A 94 -1.87 -12.27 -1.40
C VAL A 94 -1.24 -11.19 -0.51
N GLY A 95 -0.64 -11.59 0.60
CA GLY A 95 0.11 -10.70 1.48
C GLY A 95 1.54 -11.16 1.69
N VAL A 96 2.44 -10.23 1.93
CA VAL A 96 3.80 -10.48 2.43
C VAL A 96 3.97 -9.79 3.77
N GLU A 97 4.25 -10.58 4.79
CA GLU A 97 4.32 -10.19 6.19
C GLU A 97 5.79 -10.12 6.62
N GLY A 98 6.15 -9.01 7.25
CA GLY A 98 7.48 -8.77 7.82
C GLY A 98 7.64 -9.24 9.27
N GLY A 99 6.60 -9.81 9.86
CA GLY A 99 6.63 -10.37 11.22
C GLY A 99 5.89 -9.54 12.28
N ASP A 100 5.25 -8.43 11.89
CA ASP A 100 4.42 -7.62 12.80
C ASP A 100 3.01 -8.22 13.02
N GLY A 101 2.63 -9.17 12.18
CA GLY A 101 1.37 -9.92 12.27
C GLY A 101 0.16 -9.15 11.74
N LEU A 102 0.35 -7.96 11.18
CA LEU A 102 -0.73 -7.10 10.72
C LEU A 102 -1.27 -7.52 9.35
N ILE A 103 -0.43 -8.09 8.48
CA ILE A 103 -0.85 -8.58 7.16
C ILE A 103 -1.53 -9.93 7.27
N SER A 104 -0.95 -10.83 8.07
CA SER A 104 -1.56 -12.15 8.31
C SER A 104 -2.92 -12.06 9.02
N ALA A 105 -3.17 -11.00 9.79
CA ALA A 105 -4.47 -10.69 10.39
C ALA A 105 -5.55 -10.25 9.38
N LEU A 106 -5.21 -9.97 8.12
CA LEU A 106 -6.15 -9.48 7.11
C LEU A 106 -7.05 -10.57 6.50
N ASN A 107 -6.99 -11.83 6.98
CA ASN A 107 -7.73 -12.98 6.44
C ASN A 107 -7.57 -13.17 4.93
N LEU A 108 -6.33 -13.02 4.44
CA LEU A 108 -5.99 -13.19 3.03
C LEU A 108 -6.07 -14.66 2.60
N ASP A 109 -6.24 -14.90 1.29
CA ASP A 109 -6.20 -16.26 0.73
C ASP A 109 -4.84 -16.90 0.97
N LEU A 110 -3.77 -16.11 0.84
CA LEU A 110 -2.39 -16.51 1.09
C LEU A 110 -1.60 -15.38 1.76
N CYS A 111 -0.79 -15.73 2.74
CA CYS A 111 0.18 -14.82 3.34
C CYS A 111 1.56 -15.49 3.34
N VAL A 112 2.56 -14.82 2.81
CA VAL A 112 3.97 -15.16 3.02
C VAL A 112 4.42 -14.47 4.28
N VAL A 113 5.09 -15.15 5.20
CA VAL A 113 5.67 -14.56 6.42
C VAL A 113 7.18 -14.70 6.36
N LEU A 114 7.89 -13.57 6.32
CA LEU A 114 9.34 -13.55 6.28
C LEU A 114 9.95 -13.81 7.66
N ASP A 115 11.05 -14.56 7.68
CA ASP A 115 11.91 -14.80 8.83
C ASP A 115 13.37 -14.84 8.35
N GLY A 116 14.01 -13.67 8.29
CA GLY A 116 15.35 -13.49 7.75
C GLY A 116 15.44 -13.90 6.28
N TRP A 117 16.13 -15.01 6.00
CA TRP A 117 16.32 -15.53 4.63
C TRP A 117 15.34 -16.63 4.25
N THR A 118 14.44 -17.00 5.17
CA THR A 118 13.38 -17.94 4.88
C THR A 118 12.01 -17.29 5.00
N ALA A 119 11.00 -17.99 4.51
CA ALA A 119 9.63 -17.60 4.64
C ALA A 119 8.72 -18.81 4.83
N ASP A 120 7.61 -18.56 5.52
CA ASP A 120 6.50 -19.49 5.65
C ASP A 120 5.36 -19.04 4.75
N ILE A 121 4.59 -20.00 4.22
CA ILE A 121 3.37 -19.73 3.46
C ILE A 121 2.18 -20.19 4.30
N LEU A 122 1.29 -19.25 4.61
CA LEU A 122 0.00 -19.46 5.23
C LEU A 122 -1.09 -19.44 4.16
N VAL A 123 -2.02 -20.40 4.20
CA VAL A 123 -3.23 -20.42 3.37
C VAL A 123 -4.43 -20.28 4.29
N ALA A 124 -5.26 -19.26 4.07
CA ALA A 124 -6.37 -18.91 4.96
C ALA A 124 -5.95 -18.88 6.46
N GLY A 125 -4.78 -18.28 6.72
CA GLY A 125 -4.19 -18.16 8.06
C GLY A 125 -3.60 -19.44 8.66
N GLN A 126 -3.60 -20.57 7.94
CA GLN A 126 -3.01 -21.83 8.41
C GLN A 126 -1.68 -22.12 7.73
N PRO A 127 -0.63 -22.59 8.44
CA PRO A 127 0.63 -22.96 7.83
C PRO A 127 0.46 -24.05 6.76
N ALA A 128 0.89 -23.76 5.54
CA ALA A 128 0.88 -24.67 4.41
C ALA A 128 2.30 -25.14 4.04
N LYS A 129 3.29 -24.25 4.11
CA LYS A 129 4.70 -24.53 3.90
C LYS A 129 5.55 -23.69 4.84
N THR A 130 6.70 -24.19 5.26
CA THR A 130 7.58 -23.50 6.22
C THR A 130 9.04 -23.59 5.81
N GLY A 131 9.84 -22.57 6.16
CA GLY A 131 11.29 -22.57 5.95
C GLY A 131 11.72 -22.55 4.48
N ILE A 132 10.93 -21.90 3.60
CA ILE A 132 11.22 -21.75 2.18
C ILE A 132 12.27 -20.65 2.01
N MET A 133 13.31 -20.86 1.22
CA MET A 133 14.27 -19.80 0.90
C MET A 133 13.56 -18.66 0.14
N VAL A 134 13.82 -17.39 0.50
CA VAL A 134 13.10 -16.23 -0.08
C VAL A 134 13.12 -16.23 -1.62
N GLU A 135 14.23 -16.64 -2.24
CA GLU A 135 14.36 -16.76 -3.69
C GLU A 135 13.44 -17.80 -4.35
N GLU A 136 12.97 -18.80 -3.59
CA GLU A 136 12.08 -19.88 -4.05
C GLU A 136 10.60 -19.55 -3.78
N VAL A 137 10.31 -18.55 -2.95
CA VAL A 137 8.95 -18.23 -2.48
C VAL A 137 8.00 -17.97 -3.62
N ALA A 138 8.42 -17.26 -4.68
CA ALA A 138 7.53 -16.97 -5.81
C ALA A 138 6.99 -18.25 -6.46
N GLN A 139 7.86 -19.24 -6.67
CA GLN A 139 7.45 -20.53 -7.24
C GLN A 139 6.54 -21.29 -6.28
N GLU A 140 6.82 -21.23 -4.98
CA GLU A 140 6.04 -21.93 -3.97
C GLU A 140 4.67 -21.31 -3.69
N VAL A 141 4.55 -19.99 -3.77
CA VAL A 141 3.26 -19.29 -3.73
C VAL A 141 2.38 -19.75 -4.88
N LEU A 142 2.93 -19.77 -6.10
CA LEU A 142 2.20 -20.24 -7.28
C LEU A 142 1.80 -21.70 -7.12
N SER A 143 2.71 -22.59 -6.72
CA SER A 143 2.43 -24.01 -6.53
C SER A 143 1.30 -24.24 -5.51
N THR A 144 1.32 -23.48 -4.42
CA THR A 144 0.36 -23.58 -3.31
C THR A 144 -1.02 -23.08 -3.74
N LEU A 145 -1.12 -21.95 -4.45
CA LEU A 145 -2.40 -21.40 -4.90
C LEU A 145 -3.13 -22.29 -5.91
N HIS A 146 -2.41 -23.07 -6.70
CA HIS A 146 -3.02 -24.07 -7.59
C HIS A 146 -3.71 -25.20 -6.81
N GLN A 147 -3.28 -25.48 -5.58
CA GLN A 147 -3.79 -26.58 -4.75
C GLN A 147 -4.79 -26.08 -3.69
N ALA A 148 -4.72 -24.81 -3.31
CA ALA A 148 -5.57 -24.22 -2.30
C ALA A 148 -7.02 -24.02 -2.79
N PRO A 149 -8.03 -24.32 -1.94
CA PRO A 149 -9.40 -23.93 -2.21
C PRO A 149 -9.52 -22.40 -2.38
N GLN A 150 -10.48 -21.94 -3.19
CA GLN A 150 -10.81 -20.52 -3.28
C GLN A 150 -11.35 -20.05 -1.91
N GLY A 151 -10.73 -19.04 -1.31
CA GLY A 151 -11.15 -18.51 -0.01
C GLY A 151 -12.41 -17.65 -0.10
N THR A 152 -13.01 -17.38 1.04
CA THR A 152 -14.14 -16.47 1.18
C THR A 152 -13.59 -15.06 1.41
N GLY A 153 -13.31 -14.31 0.34
CA GLY A 153 -12.76 -12.95 0.41
C GLY A 153 -13.52 -12.09 1.41
N THR A 154 -12.88 -11.78 2.54
CA THR A 154 -13.41 -10.89 3.57
C THR A 154 -12.57 -9.62 3.59
N THR A 155 -13.23 -8.48 3.77
CA THR A 155 -12.53 -7.20 3.90
C THR A 155 -11.80 -7.18 5.24
N PRO A 156 -10.48 -6.93 5.25
CA PRO A 156 -9.75 -6.86 6.49
C PRO A 156 -10.27 -5.74 7.39
N THR A 157 -10.34 -6.02 8.69
CA THR A 157 -10.63 -5.02 9.72
C THR A 157 -9.52 -5.08 10.75
N LEU A 158 -8.76 -3.99 10.89
CA LEU A 158 -7.76 -3.83 11.94
C LEU A 158 -8.12 -2.67 12.84
N GLU A 159 -7.88 -2.86 14.13
CA GLU A 159 -8.06 -1.85 15.17
C GLU A 159 -7.09 -0.67 14.94
N ALA A 160 -7.55 0.56 15.15
CA ALA A 160 -6.80 1.77 14.80
C ALA A 160 -5.45 1.91 15.55
N SER A 161 -5.29 1.27 16.72
CA SER A 161 -4.08 1.37 17.54
C SER A 161 -2.87 0.59 17.01
N SER A 162 -3.05 -0.26 16.00
CA SER A 162 -1.97 -1.05 15.39
C SER A 162 -1.55 -0.51 14.02
N GLN A 163 -2.08 0.64 13.60
CA GLN A 163 -1.69 1.25 12.33
C GLN A 163 -0.35 2.00 12.48
N PRO A 164 0.51 1.98 11.46
CA PRO A 164 1.79 2.69 11.48
C PRO A 164 1.54 4.20 11.32
N ILE A 165 1.17 4.88 12.40
CA ILE A 165 0.90 6.33 12.44
C ILE A 165 1.89 7.00 13.39
N GLY A 166 2.46 8.10 12.94
CA GLY A 166 3.45 8.89 13.68
C GLY A 166 4.87 8.57 13.29
N TRP A 167 5.77 8.77 14.25
CA TRP A 167 7.20 8.57 14.07
C TRP A 167 7.56 7.12 14.37
N LEU A 168 8.12 6.44 13.39
CA LEU A 168 8.34 5.00 13.39
C LEU A 168 9.85 4.76 13.24
N PRO A 169 10.61 4.73 14.35
CA PRO A 169 12.06 4.58 14.31
C PRO A 169 12.47 3.18 13.83
N HIS A 170 13.59 3.12 13.10
CA HIS A 170 14.20 1.86 12.69
C HIS A 170 15.18 1.38 13.76
N GLU A 171 15.01 0.15 14.27
CA GLU A 171 15.90 -0.41 15.29
C GLU A 171 17.34 -0.60 14.77
N ASP A 172 17.47 -1.01 13.51
CA ASP A 172 18.76 -1.29 12.87
C ASP A 172 19.47 -0.06 12.31
N ASN A 173 18.79 1.10 12.25
CA ASN A 173 19.35 2.36 11.74
C ASN A 173 18.92 3.57 12.59
N PRO A 174 19.54 3.76 13.77
CA PRO A 174 19.21 4.87 14.67
C PRO A 174 19.37 6.25 14.01
N GLY A 175 18.43 7.17 14.28
CA GLY A 175 18.40 8.51 13.69
C GLY A 175 17.70 8.58 12.33
N THR A 176 17.26 7.43 11.80
CA THR A 176 16.37 7.32 10.66
C THR A 176 14.98 6.89 11.14
N VAL A 177 13.93 7.47 10.58
CA VAL A 177 12.54 7.18 10.90
C VAL A 177 11.71 7.05 9.63
N SER A 178 10.71 6.16 9.68
CA SER A 178 9.57 6.23 8.79
C SER A 178 8.49 7.11 9.43
N LEU A 179 7.78 7.89 8.63
CA LEU A 179 6.72 8.77 9.10
C LEU A 179 5.37 8.31 8.55
N GLY A 180 4.52 7.82 9.42
CA GLY A 180 3.20 7.31 9.09
C GLY A 180 2.09 8.36 9.29
N ALA A 181 1.17 8.45 8.33
CA ALA A 181 0.06 9.40 8.39
C ALA A 181 -1.26 8.82 7.90
N ARG A 182 -2.35 9.30 8.49
CA ARG A 182 -3.68 9.21 7.88
C ARG A 182 -4.02 10.52 7.20
N VAL A 183 -4.81 10.47 6.13
CA VAL A 183 -5.24 11.66 5.40
C VAL A 183 -6.71 11.91 5.69
N ALA A 184 -7.07 13.14 6.03
CA ALA A 184 -8.46 13.53 6.24
C ALA A 184 -9.34 13.09 5.05
N ASP A 185 -10.51 12.51 5.36
CA ASP A 185 -11.46 11.94 4.38
C ASP A 185 -10.86 10.91 3.41
N ASN A 186 -9.67 10.37 3.72
CA ASN A 186 -8.85 9.59 2.80
C ASN A 186 -8.60 10.30 1.46
N ALA A 187 -8.66 11.63 1.40
CA ALA A 187 -8.63 12.40 0.17
C ALA A 187 -7.30 13.15 0.02
N ILE A 188 -6.54 12.82 -1.01
CA ILE A 188 -5.31 13.50 -1.39
C ILE A 188 -5.61 14.38 -2.62
N PRO A 189 -5.73 15.71 -2.46
CA PRO A 189 -5.78 16.63 -3.58
C PRO A 189 -4.57 16.45 -4.50
N ALA A 190 -4.75 16.61 -5.80
CA ALA A 190 -3.67 16.48 -6.78
C ALA A 190 -2.49 17.40 -6.48
N ALA A 191 -2.74 18.63 -5.99
CA ALA A 191 -1.69 19.52 -5.53
C ALA A 191 -0.87 18.94 -4.36
N HIS A 192 -1.48 18.16 -3.45
CA HIS A 192 -0.76 17.47 -2.39
C HIS A 192 0.03 16.27 -2.94
N ALA A 193 -0.53 15.52 -3.89
CA ALA A 193 0.19 14.43 -4.55
C ALA A 193 1.40 14.95 -5.34
N GLU A 194 1.26 16.06 -6.09
CA GLU A 194 2.39 16.69 -6.79
C GLU A 194 3.49 17.08 -5.81
N MET A 195 3.09 17.67 -4.67
CA MET A 195 3.98 18.08 -3.61
C MET A 195 4.72 16.90 -2.97
N ILE A 196 4.03 15.78 -2.69
CA ILE A 196 4.66 14.52 -2.25
C ILE A 196 5.66 14.04 -3.29
N GLY A 197 5.29 14.02 -4.57
CA GLY A 197 6.17 13.62 -5.66
C GLY A 197 7.43 14.49 -5.79
N ARG A 198 7.39 15.75 -5.34
CA ARG A 198 8.55 16.65 -5.31
C ARG A 198 9.44 16.52 -4.06
N MET A 199 8.99 15.79 -3.04
CA MET A 199 9.81 15.55 -1.84
C MET A 199 10.97 14.58 -2.13
N GLU A 200 10.86 13.78 -3.19
CA GLU A 200 11.85 12.74 -3.54
C GLU A 200 12.05 11.67 -2.45
N VAL A 201 10.98 11.38 -1.70
CA VAL A 201 10.96 10.40 -0.60
C VAL A 201 10.19 9.16 -1.04
N ALA A 202 10.71 7.98 -0.74
CA ALA A 202 10.00 6.72 -0.98
C ALA A 202 8.75 6.65 -0.09
N THR A 203 7.63 6.20 -0.65
CA THR A 203 6.38 6.11 0.12
C THR A 203 5.66 4.79 -0.11
N SER A 204 4.80 4.42 0.84
CA SER A 204 3.82 3.36 0.63
C SER A 204 2.43 3.75 1.10
N VAL A 205 1.40 3.30 0.39
CA VAL A 205 0.01 3.33 0.87
C VAL A 205 -0.23 2.07 1.69
N THR A 206 -0.73 2.24 2.91
CA THR A 206 -0.90 1.11 3.83
C THR A 206 -2.18 0.33 3.51
N PRO A 207 -2.26 -0.96 3.88
CA PRO A 207 -3.48 -1.75 3.75
C PRO A 207 -4.72 -1.15 4.46
N TRP A 208 -4.51 -0.20 5.38
CA TRP A 208 -5.55 0.44 6.19
C TRP A 208 -5.90 1.86 5.73
N GLY A 209 -5.43 2.28 4.56
CA GLY A 209 -5.74 3.59 3.99
C GLY A 209 -4.94 4.74 4.61
N GLY A 210 -3.68 4.51 4.98
CA GLY A 210 -2.71 5.54 5.36
C GLY A 210 -1.60 5.68 4.31
N ILE A 211 -0.67 6.58 4.57
CA ILE A 211 0.58 6.74 3.82
C ILE A 211 1.76 6.67 4.78
N VAL A 212 2.84 6.03 4.39
CA VAL A 212 4.13 6.05 5.10
C VAL A 212 5.17 6.68 4.19
N PHE A 213 5.97 7.60 4.74
CA PHE A 213 7.17 8.16 4.14
C PHE A 213 8.37 7.44 4.76
N HIS A 214 9.19 6.77 3.95
CA HIS A 214 10.24 5.87 4.44
C HIS A 214 11.58 6.58 4.61
N ASP A 215 12.36 6.08 5.56
CA ASP A 215 13.80 6.31 5.68
C ASP A 215 14.23 7.79 5.71
N LEU A 216 13.44 8.63 6.39
CA LEU A 216 13.75 10.04 6.62
C LEU A 216 14.74 10.20 7.77
N SER A 217 15.61 11.21 7.71
CA SER A 217 16.28 11.68 8.92
C SER A 217 15.25 12.25 9.89
N GLU A 218 15.53 12.24 11.20
CA GLU A 218 14.63 12.87 12.18
C GLU A 218 14.38 14.36 11.87
N GLU A 219 15.39 15.07 11.37
CA GLU A 219 15.26 16.49 11.00
C GLU A 219 14.32 16.68 9.79
N ASP A 220 14.45 15.85 8.76
CA ASP A 220 13.58 15.89 7.58
C ASP A 220 12.14 15.47 7.93
N ALA A 221 11.97 14.47 8.79
CA ALA A 221 10.66 14.06 9.27
C ALA A 221 9.94 15.22 10.00
N ASP A 222 10.66 16.00 10.79
CA ASP A 222 10.10 17.18 11.47
C ASP A 222 9.60 18.23 10.47
N VAL A 223 10.36 18.45 9.39
CA VAL A 223 9.98 19.34 8.28
C VAL A 223 8.72 18.81 7.58
N VAL A 224 8.69 17.52 7.26
CA VAL A 224 7.53 16.88 6.61
C VAL A 224 6.27 17.02 7.46
N VAL A 225 6.34 16.73 8.77
CA VAL A 225 5.19 16.89 9.68
C VAL A 225 4.69 18.32 9.69
N ARG A 226 5.58 19.30 9.86
CA ARG A 226 5.22 20.73 9.91
C ARG A 226 4.58 21.22 8.62
N PHE A 227 4.93 20.59 7.50
CA PHE A 227 4.42 20.95 6.20
C PHE A 227 3.11 20.23 5.86
N LEU A 228 2.98 18.94 6.18
CA LEU A 228 1.80 18.14 5.85
C LEU A 228 0.69 18.23 6.89
N ALA A 229 0.99 18.38 8.18
CA ALA A 229 -0.04 18.42 9.22
C ALA A 229 -1.07 19.56 9.01
N PRO A 230 -0.66 20.81 8.68
CA PRO A 230 -1.61 21.88 8.35
C PRO A 230 -2.47 21.61 7.11
N ARG A 231 -2.10 20.61 6.30
CA ARG A 231 -2.77 20.22 5.05
C ARG A 231 -3.66 18.98 5.21
N GLY A 232 -3.95 18.57 6.45
CA GLY A 232 -4.90 17.49 6.75
C GLY A 232 -4.27 16.10 6.86
N TYR A 233 -2.95 16.02 7.02
CA TYR A 233 -2.26 14.77 7.35
C TYR A 233 -2.17 14.63 8.88
N ILE A 234 -2.57 13.48 9.40
CA ILE A 234 -2.66 13.19 10.83
C ILE A 234 -1.55 12.22 11.18
N PHE A 235 -0.58 12.71 11.96
CA PHE A 235 0.59 11.97 12.43
C PHE A 235 0.49 11.52 13.91
N ASP A 236 -0.63 11.82 14.58
CA ASP A 236 -0.87 11.41 15.96
C ASP A 236 -1.82 10.22 15.99
N ALA A 237 -1.32 9.05 16.40
CA ALA A 237 -2.09 7.82 16.53
C ALA A 237 -3.22 7.93 17.59
N GLY A 238 -3.11 8.86 18.54
CA GLY A 238 -4.14 9.16 19.53
C GLY A 238 -5.19 10.18 19.07
N SER A 239 -5.06 10.70 17.85
CA SER A 239 -5.93 11.77 17.36
C SER A 239 -7.39 11.32 17.29
N PRO A 240 -8.35 12.12 17.81
CA PRO A 240 -9.77 11.81 17.74
C PRO A 240 -10.31 11.80 16.30
N LEU A 241 -9.55 12.34 15.35
CA LEU A 241 -9.90 12.36 13.92
C LEU A 241 -9.68 11.00 13.22
N LEU A 242 -9.11 10.02 13.92
CA LEU A 242 -8.88 8.66 13.39
C LEU A 242 -10.03 7.69 13.64
N LYS A 243 -11.09 8.14 14.33
CA LYS A 243 -12.26 7.32 14.70
C LYS A 243 -13.35 7.34 13.64
#